data_AF-A0A9N8ZSP3-F1
#
_entry.id   AF-A0A9N8ZSP3-F1
#
_cell.length_a   1.000
_cell.length_b   1.000
_cell.length_c   1.000
_cell.angle_alpha   90.00
_cell.angle_beta   90.00
_cell.angle_gamma   90.00
#
_symmetry.space_group_name_H-M   'P 1'
#
loop_
_entity.id
_entity.type
_entity.pdbx_description
1 polymer ?
#
loop_
_entity_poly.entity_id
_entity_poly.type
_entity_poly.pdbx_seq_one_letter_code
_entity_poly.pdbx_strand_id
1 'polypeptide(L)' 'MSSKKDLFNSALEGGYIKEFDYNTFENITEIARGGFGTVYRANLKNLEKQIALKSLHGNIDFVYERFLKE' A
#
# COMPACT_ATOMS: atom_id res chain seq x y z
N MET A 1 -12.51 -2.56 23.32
CA MET A 1 -11.20 -2.65 22.65
C MET A 1 -11.33 -1.93 21.33
N SER A 2 -10.44 -0.97 21.04
CA SER A 2 -10.36 -0.33 19.71
C SER A 2 -10.02 -1.42 18.68
N SER A 3 -10.76 -1.46 17.57
CA SER A 3 -10.50 -2.42 16.51
C SER A 3 -9.21 -2.05 15.76
N LYS A 4 -8.54 -3.02 15.13
CA LYS A 4 -7.34 -2.73 14.31
C LYS A 4 -7.64 -1.74 13.17
N LYS A 5 -8.90 -1.69 12.71
CA LYS A 5 -9.39 -0.72 11.73
C LYS A 5 -9.40 0.71 12.29
N ASP A 6 -9.78 0.87 13.55
CA ASP A 6 -9.74 2.17 14.22
C ASP A 6 -8.30 2.66 14.39
N LEU A 7 -7.36 1.78 14.75
CA LEU A 7 -5.94 2.11 14.83
C LEU A 7 -5.36 2.54 13.47
N PHE A 8 -5.72 1.84 12.40
CA PHE A 8 -5.30 2.21 11.05
C PHE A 8 -5.84 3.59 10.64
N ASN A 9 -7.13 3.84 10.87
CA ASN A 9 -7.74 5.14 10.59
C ASN A 9 -7.10 6.26 11.44
N SER A 10 -6.85 6.04 12.73
CA SER A 10 -6.14 7.00 13.58
C SER A 10 -4.70 7.24 13.13
N ALA A 11 -4.02 6.24 12.56
CA ALA A 11 -2.68 6.39 12.01
C ALA A 11 -2.67 7.23 10.71
N LEU A 12 -3.72 7.13 9.89
CA LEU A 12 -3.94 7.99 8.73
C LEU A 12 -4.24 9.43 9.16
N GLU A 13 -5.24 9.63 10.03
CA GLU A 13 -5.62 10.96 10.54
C GLU A 13 -4.46 11.64 11.29
N GLY A 14 -3.68 10.86 12.03
CA GLY A 14 -2.50 11.35 12.75
C GLY A 14 -1.27 11.58 11.86
N GLY A 15 -1.33 11.28 10.56
CA GLY A 15 -0.23 11.47 9.61
C GLY A 15 0.97 10.52 9.82
N TYR A 16 0.80 9.46 10.60
CA TYR A 16 1.81 8.41 10.80
C TYR A 16 1.96 7.54 9.56
N ILE A 17 0.88 7.38 8.79
CA ILE A 17 0.88 6.77 7.46
C ILE A 17 0.66 7.88 6.44
N LYS A 18 1.60 8.00 5.49
CA LYS A 18 1.49 8.97 4.40
C LYS A 18 0.71 8.39 3.24
N GLU A 19 -0.32 9.10 2.82
CA GLU A 19 -1.08 8.79 1.61
C GLU A 19 -0.42 9.41 0.39
N PHE A 20 -0.47 8.69 -0.73
CA PHE A 20 0.01 9.15 -2.02
C PHE A 20 -1.08 8.89 -3.04
N ASP A 21 -1.37 9.88 -3.89
CA ASP A 21 -2.18 9.65 -5.08
C ASP A 21 -1.41 8.70 -6.01
N TYR A 22 -2.07 7.63 -6.43
CA TYR A 22 -1.49 6.63 -7.33
C TYR A 22 -0.98 7.25 -8.64
N ASN A 23 -1.57 8.35 -9.10
CA ASN A 23 -1.15 9.08 -10.29
C ASN A 23 0.22 9.77 -10.15
N THR A 24 0.78 9.84 -8.94
CA THR A 24 2.14 10.36 -8.69
C THR A 24 3.24 9.38 -9.10
N PHE A 25 2.87 8.13 -9.37
CA PHE A 25 3.78 7.09 -9.83
C PHE A 25 3.77 6.99 -11.36
N GLU A 26 4.92 6.66 -11.93
CA GLU A 26 5.10 6.45 -13.36
C GLU A 26 6.03 5.27 -13.65
N ASN A 27 6.14 4.89 -14.92
CA ASN A 27 6.98 3.77 -15.37
C ASN A 27 6.68 2.46 -14.62
N ILE A 28 5.40 2.23 -14.32
CA ILE A 28 4.92 1.10 -13.52
C ILE A 28 5.13 -0.19 -14.32
N THR A 29 6.04 -1.04 -13.84
CA THR A 29 6.40 -2.31 -14.46
C THR A 29 6.25 -3.44 -13.45
N GLU A 30 5.51 -4.50 -13.77
CA GLU A 30 5.43 -5.69 -12.92
C GLU A 30 6.81 -6.34 -12.82
N ILE A 31 7.24 -6.66 -11.59
CA ILE A 31 8.53 -7.33 -11.33
C ILE A 31 8.37 -8.64 -10.58
N ALA A 32 7.24 -8.85 -9.88
CA ALA A 32 6.94 -10.10 -9.22
C ALA A 32 5.43 -10.25 -8.98
N ARG A 33 4.97 -11.50 -8.94
CA ARG A 33 3.59 -11.84 -8.60
C ARG A 33 3.58 -13.05 -7.67
N GLY A 34 2.80 -12.96 -6.60
CA GLY A 34 2.60 -14.04 -5.65
C GLY A 34 1.13 -14.16 -5.22
N GLY A 35 0.83 -15.12 -4.34
CA GLY A 35 -0.56 -15.35 -3.90
C GLY A 35 -1.21 -14.14 -3.24
N PHE A 36 -0.44 -13.34 -2.52
CA PHE A 36 -0.92 -12.20 -1.74
C PHE A 36 -0.96 -10.88 -2.49
N GLY A 37 -0.34 -10.80 -3.67
CA GLY A 37 -0.22 -9.53 -4.38
C GLY A 37 0.75 -9.55 -5.52
N THR A 38 0.78 -8.43 -6.24
CA THR A 38 1.69 -8.16 -7.34
C THR A 38 2.58 -6.97 -6.98
N VAL A 39 3.88 -7.09 -7.22
CA VAL A 39 4.86 -6.04 -6.96
C VAL A 39 5.27 -5.42 -8.30
N TYR A 40 5.22 -4.09 -8.34
CA TYR A 40 5.62 -3.29 -9.48
C TYR A 40 6.82 -2.42 -9.09
N ARG A 41 7.78 -2.28 -9.99
CA ARG A 41 8.75 -1.19 -9.96
C ARG A 41 8.08 0.06 -10.53
N ALA A 42 8.23 1.21 -9.88
CA ALA A 42 7.76 2.49 -10.38
C ALA A 42 8.74 3.62 -10.02
N ASN A 43 8.63 4.75 -10.70
CA ASN A 43 9.30 5.99 -10.32
C ASN A 43 8.29 6.92 -9.66
N LEU A 44 8.73 7.65 -8.64
CA LEU A 44 7.96 8.73 -8.05
C LEU A 44 8.29 10.04 -8.78
N LYS A 45 7.30 10.62 -9.48
CA LYS A 45 7.45 11.74 -10.45
C LYS A 45 8.30 12.91 -9.96
N ASN A 46 8.29 13.20 -8.66
CA ASN A 46 8.88 14.41 -8.09
C ASN A 46 10.20 14.17 -7.34
N LEU A 47 10.66 12.93 -7.20
CA LEU A 47 11.77 12.58 -6.29
C LEU A 47 12.89 11.82 -6.98
N GLU A 48 12.81 11.60 -8.30
CA GLU A 48 13.73 10.76 -9.10
C GLU A 48 14.02 9.39 -8.44
N LYS A 49 13.08 8.93 -7.62
CA LYS A 49 13.26 7.77 -6.75
C LYS A 49 12.52 6.59 -7.33
N GLN A 50 13.26 5.51 -7.54
CA GLN A 50 12.68 4.21 -7.86
C GLN A 50 12.13 3.56 -6.59
N ILE A 51 10.91 3.03 -6.67
CA ILE A 51 10.18 2.42 -5.56
C ILE A 51 9.57 1.08 -5.98
N ALA A 52 9.17 0.29 -4.97
CA ALA A 52 8.34 -0.88 -5.16
C ALA A 52 6.89 -0.58 -4.72
N LEU A 53 5.93 -0.74 -5.63
CA LEU A 53 4.50 -0.67 -5.37
C LEU A 53 3.96 -2.09 -5.23
N LYS A 54 3.51 -2.47 -4.03
CA LYS A 54 2.86 -3.76 -3.81
C LYS A 54 1.34 -3.59 -3.84
N SER A 55 0.71 -4.11 -4.87
CA SER A 55 -0.74 -4.26 -4.95
C SER A 55 -1.15 -5.54 -4.23
N LEU A 56 -2.09 -5.44 -3.29
CA LEU A 56 -2.58 -6.58 -2.52
C LEU A 56 -3.81 -7.17 -3.20
N HIS A 57 -3.87 -8.50 -3.30
CA HIS A 57 -5.04 -9.19 -3.83
C HIS A 57 -6.16 -9.25 -2.77
N GLY A 58 -7.40 -9.01 -3.19
CA GLY A 58 -8.60 -9.06 -2.33
C GLY A 58 -9.24 -7.70 -2.10
N ASN A 59 -10.34 -7.68 -1.33
CA ASN A 59 -10.96 -6.43 -0.90
C ASN A 59 -10.26 -5.87 0.36
N ILE A 60 -10.59 -4.63 0.71
CA ILE A 60 -9.96 -3.95 1.85
C ILE A 60 -10.13 -4.72 3.16
N ASP A 61 -11.29 -5.35 3.37
CA ASP A 61 -11.56 -6.13 4.58
C ASP A 61 -10.69 -7.40 4.65
N PHE A 62 -10.51 -8.10 3.53
CA PHE A 62 -9.59 -9.23 3.42
C PHE A 62 -8.13 -8.80 3.68
N VAL A 63 -7.74 -7.63 3.17
CA VAL A 63 -6.41 -7.06 3.44
C VAL A 63 -6.25 -6.76 4.92
N TYR A 64 -7.23 -6.09 5.56
CA TYR A 64 -7.18 -5.80 6.99
C TYR A 64 -7.06 -7.06 7.84
N GLU A 65 -7.90 -8.05 7.56
CA GLU A 65 -7.93 -9.31 8.29
C GLU A 65 -6.66 -10.13 8.14
N ARG A 66 -5.95 -10.02 7.01
CA ARG A 66 -4.80 -10.89 6.73
C ARG A 66 -3.45 -10.21 6.93
N PHE A 67 -3.35 -8.91 6.66
CA PHE A 67 -2.10 -8.15 6.79
C PHE A 67 -1.96 -7.43 8.14
N LEU A 68 -3.05 -6.99 8.78
CA LEU A 68 -2.95 -6.37 10.11
C LEU A 68 -3.09 -7.36 11.25
N LYS A 69 -3.49 -8.62 10.99
CA LYS A 69 -3.61 -9.65 12.03
C LYS A 69 -2.29 -10.30 12.44
N GLU A 70 -1.34 -10.40 11.51
CA GLU A 70 0.04 -10.81 11.79
C GLU A 70 0.77 -9.75 12.64
#